data_AF-A0A441V9F5-F1
#
_entry.id   AF-A0A441V9F5-F1
#
_cell.length_a   1.000
_cell.length_b   1.000
_cell.length_c   1.000
_cell.angle_alpha   90.00
_cell.angle_beta   90.00
_cell.angle_gamma   90.00
#
_symmetry.space_group_name_H-M   'P 1'
#
loop_
_entity.id
_entity.type
_entity.pdbx_description
1 polymer ?
#
loop_
_entity_poly.entity_id
_entity_poly.type
_entity_poly.pdbx_seq_one_letter_code
_entity_poly.pdbx_strand_id
1 'polypeptide(L)' 'MSDARNHELFINGTWRAGGGGATLPVINPATEKVFASVALATASDLDEALASAERSRRAWSARPAKERGE' A
#
# COMPACT_ATOMS: atom_id res chain seq x y z
N MET A 1 -3.61 -23.72 12.09
CA MET A 1 -2.63 -22.61 12.28
C MET A 1 -2.73 -21.78 11.01
N SER A 2 -3.21 -20.54 11.08
CA SER A 2 -3.36 -19.71 9.89
C SER A 2 -1.99 -19.46 9.29
N ASP A 3 -1.83 -19.69 7.99
CA ASP A 3 -0.66 -19.22 7.25
C ASP A 3 -0.53 -17.70 7.44
N ALA A 4 0.71 -17.23 7.52
CA ALA A 4 0.99 -15.80 7.64
C ALA A 4 0.54 -15.09 6.36
N ARG A 5 -0.26 -14.02 6.51
CA ARG A 5 -0.78 -13.26 5.36
C ARG A 5 0.30 -12.36 4.78
N ASN A 6 0.43 -12.32 3.46
CA ASN A 6 1.30 -11.37 2.79
C ASN A 6 0.48 -10.19 2.24
N HIS A 7 0.91 -8.98 2.55
CA HIS A 7 0.29 -7.74 2.08
C HIS A 7 1.18 -7.03 1.07
N GLU A 8 0.57 -6.59 -0.03
CA GLU A 8 1.21 -5.91 -1.14
C GLU A 8 1.11 -4.38 -1.03
N LEU A 9 1.86 -3.65 -1.86
CA LEU A 9 1.69 -2.21 -2.05
C LEU A 9 0.48 -1.97 -2.94
N PHE A 10 -0.33 -0.96 -2.63
CA PHE A 10 -1.39 -0.48 -3.50
C PHE A 10 -1.01 0.87 -4.11
N ILE A 11 -0.56 0.85 -5.36
CA ILE A 11 -0.05 2.04 -6.08
C ILE A 11 -0.79 2.13 -7.41
N ASN A 12 -1.28 3.34 -7.74
CA ASN A 12 -1.98 3.62 -8.99
C ASN A 12 -3.13 2.64 -9.29
N GLY A 13 -3.94 2.33 -8.27
CA GLY A 13 -5.09 1.44 -8.41
C GLY A 13 -4.79 -0.05 -8.49
N THR A 14 -3.52 -0.46 -8.29
CA THR A 14 -3.09 -1.86 -8.47
C THR A 14 -2.34 -2.37 -7.25
N TRP A 15 -2.62 -3.61 -6.87
CA TRP A 15 -1.84 -4.36 -5.87
C TRP A 15 -0.59 -4.96 -6.53
N ARG A 16 0.57 -4.78 -5.89
CA ARG A 16 1.84 -5.32 -6.38
C ARG A 16 2.88 -5.47 -5.27
N ALA A 17 3.87 -6.33 -5.48
CA ALA A 17 5.06 -6.37 -4.64
C ALA A 17 5.81 -5.02 -4.64
N GLY A 18 6.62 -4.79 -3.59
CA GLY A 18 7.56 -3.66 -3.58
C GLY A 18 8.67 -3.86 -4.61
N GLY A 19 9.20 -2.77 -5.16
CA GLY A 19 10.19 -2.79 -6.24
C GLY A 19 11.47 -3.57 -5.92
N GLY A 20 11.80 -3.73 -4.64
CA GLY A 20 12.94 -4.53 -4.16
C GLY A 20 12.61 -5.99 -3.82
N GLY A 21 11.35 -6.41 -3.91
CA GLY A 21 10.88 -7.77 -3.58
C GLY A 21 10.95 -8.16 -2.09
N ALA A 22 11.52 -7.30 -1.24
CA ALA A 22 11.63 -7.53 0.19
C ALA A 22 10.29 -7.34 0.91
N THR A 23 10.15 -7.99 2.07
CA THR A 23 8.99 -7.89 2.95
C THR A 23 9.42 -7.71 4.40
N LEU A 24 8.62 -7.03 5.21
CA LEU A 24 8.80 -6.90 6.66
C LEU A 24 7.82 -7.81 7.42
N PRO A 25 8.27 -8.58 8.42
CA PRO A 25 7.38 -9.37 9.26
C PRO A 25 6.58 -8.49 10.22
N VAL A 26 5.29 -8.80 10.39
CA VAL A 26 4.40 -8.17 11.37
C VAL A 26 4.24 -9.12 12.56
N ILE A 27 4.71 -8.66 13.72
CA ILE A 27 4.80 -9.45 14.95
C ILE A 27 3.60 -9.15 15.84
N ASN A 28 2.99 -10.20 16.40
CA ASN A 28 1.96 -10.05 17.42
C ASN A 28 2.64 -9.73 18.77
N PRO A 29 2.37 -8.55 19.38
CA PRO A 29 3.07 -8.13 20.61
C PRO A 29 2.74 -8.98 21.84
N ALA A 30 1.63 -9.73 21.84
CA ALA A 30 1.23 -10.58 22.96
C ALA A 30 1.88 -11.98 22.93
N THR A 31 2.41 -12.41 21.78
CA THR A 31 2.93 -13.78 21.59
C THR A 31 4.30 -13.83 20.93
N GLU A 32 4.80 -12.70 20.46
CA GLU A 32 6.05 -12.55 19.69
C GLU A 32 6.08 -13.35 18.38
N LYS A 33 4.94 -13.90 17.94
CA LYS A 33 4.83 -14.68 16.70
C LYS A 33 4.50 -13.76 15.52
N VAL A 34 5.12 -14.06 14.38
CA VAL A 34 4.76 -13.43 13.10
C VAL A 34 3.38 -13.93 12.67
N PHE A 35 2.49 -13.01 12.29
CA PHE A 35 1.15 -13.35 11.79
C PHE A 35 0.87 -12.80 10.38
N ALA A 36 1.73 -11.91 9.88
CA ALA A 36 1.65 -11.37 8.53
C ALA A 36 3.04 -10.86 8.07
N SER A 37 3.15 -10.52 6.79
CA SER A 37 4.23 -9.73 6.23
C SER A 37 3.67 -8.60 5.37
N VAL A 38 4.42 -7.51 5.24
CA VAL A 38 4.08 -6.38 4.37
C VAL A 38 5.21 -6.15 3.37
N ALA A 39 4.87 -5.81 2.13
CA ALA A 39 5.87 -5.42 1.12
C ALA A 39 6.70 -4.22 1.62
N LEU A 40 8.02 -4.30 1.47
CA LEU A 40 8.93 -3.21 1.79
C LEU A 40 9.06 -2.31 0.56
N ALA A 41 8.51 -1.09 0.66
CA ALA A 41 8.61 -0.10 -0.39
C ALA A 41 10.04 0.40 -0.58
N THR A 42 10.43 0.59 -1.83
CA THR A 42 11.66 1.28 -2.23
C THR A 42 11.39 2.77 -2.45
N ALA A 43 12.45 3.57 -2.60
CA ALA A 43 12.31 4.97 -3.00
C ALA A 43 11.58 5.11 -4.36
N SER A 44 11.84 4.21 -5.31
CA SER A 44 11.15 4.23 -6.61
C SER A 44 9.65 3.94 -6.50
N ASP A 45 9.23 3.09 -5.54
CA ASP A 45 7.80 2.87 -5.29
C ASP A 45 7.15 4.15 -4.76
N LEU A 46 7.86 4.89 -3.90
CA LEU A 46 7.38 6.16 -3.37
C LEU A 46 7.28 7.23 -4.47
N ASP A 47 8.28 7.32 -5.35
CA ASP A 47 8.26 8.24 -6.50
C ASP A 47 7.06 7.95 -7.42
N GLU A 48 6.76 6.68 -7.69
CA GLU A 48 5.60 6.29 -8.49
C GLU A 48 4.27 6.63 -7.79
N ALA A 49 4.17 6.37 -6.48
CA ALA A 49 3.00 6.70 -5.70
C ALA A 49 2.71 8.21 -5.72
N LEU A 50 3.76 9.03 -5.54
CA LEU A 50 3.66 10.50 -5.62
C LEU A 50 3.26 10.96 -7.02
N ALA A 51 3.88 10.41 -8.06
CA ALA A 51 3.53 10.75 -9.44
C ALA A 51 2.08 10.37 -9.78
N SER A 52 1.61 9.22 -9.29
CA SER A 52 0.22 8.78 -9.44
C SER A 52 -0.76 9.71 -8.71
N ALA A 53 -0.42 10.12 -7.49
CA ALA A 53 -1.21 11.05 -6.70
C ALA A 53 -1.33 12.41 -7.40
N GLU A 54 -0.22 12.96 -7.91
CA GLU A 54 -0.22 14.25 -8.61
C GLU A 54 -1.07 14.22 -9.89
N ARG A 55 -0.92 13.17 -10.71
CA ARG A 55 -1.76 13.00 -11.93
C ARG A 55 -3.25 12.94 -11.60
N SER A 56 -3.61 12.26 -10.52
CA SER A 56 -5.02 12.07 -10.11
C SER A 56 -5.60 13.29 -9.38
N ARG A 57 -4.75 14.15 -8.81
CA ARG A 57 -5.15 15.25 -7.92
C ARG A 57 -6.16 16.19 -8.56
N ARG A 58 -5.93 16.61 -9.81
CA ARG A 58 -6.81 17.56 -10.51
C ARG A 58 -8.22 16.97 -10.68
N ALA A 59 -8.32 15.76 -11.23
CA ALA A 59 -9.59 15.10 -11.46
C ALA A 59 -10.34 14.85 -10.15
N TRP A 60 -9.65 14.33 -9.12
CA TRP A 60 -10.24 14.10 -7.80
C TRP A 60 -10.76 15.38 -7.15
N SER A 61 -9.96 16.46 -7.18
CA SER A 61 -10.33 17.75 -6.59
C SER A 61 -11.53 18.41 -7.28
N ALA A 62 -11.74 18.14 -8.57
CA ALA A 62 -12.85 18.66 -9.35
C ALA A 62 -14.17 17.89 -9.14
N ARG A 63 -14.14 16.67 -8.56
CA ARG A 63 -15.36 15.91 -8.28
C ARG A 63 -16.27 16.67 -7.31
N PRO A 64 -17.61 16.72 -7.51
CA PRO A 64 -18.53 17.34 -6.56
C PRO A 64 -18.37 16.80 -5.14
N ALA A 65 -18.59 17.65 -4.13
CA ALA A 65 -18.45 17.26 -2.73
C ALA A 65 -19.37 16.07 -2.35
N LYS A 66 -20.58 16.02 -2.92
CA LYS A 66 -21.52 14.91 -2.73
C LYS A 66 -20.92 13.59 -3.18
N GLU A 67 -20.35 13.52 -4.38
CA GLU A 67 -19.75 12.29 -4.93
C GLU A 67 -18.50 11.82 -4.18
N ARG A 68 -17.80 12.71 -3.47
CA ARG A 68 -16.65 12.33 -2.63
C ARG A 68 -17.06 11.82 -1.24
N GLY A 69 -18.30 12.07 -0.83
CA GLY A 69 -18.84 11.68 0.48
C GLY A 69 -19.78 10.47 0.44
N GLU A 70 -20.07 9.96 -0.76
CA GLU A 70 -20.72 8.66 -1.00
C GLU A 70 -19.71 7.52 -0.82
#